data_AF-A0A6F9ZKW5-F1
#
_entry.id   AF-A0A6F9ZKW5-F1
#
_cell.length_a   1.000
_cell.length_b   1.000
_cell.length_c   1.000
_cell.angle_alpha   90.00
_cell.angle_beta   90.00
_cell.angle_gamma   90.00
#
_symmetry.space_group_name_H-M   'P 1'
#
loop_
_entity.id
_entity.type
_entity.pdbx_description
1 polymer ?
#
loop_
_entity_poly.entity_id
_entity_poly.type
_entity_poly.pdbx_seq_one_letter_code
_entity_poly.pdbx_strand_id
1 'polypeptide(L)'
;MTKQKLFKKTNKDFIASLPRFLYDGPIEIIDQKDAAETTVQKLLQAGGILGFDTETRPSFKRGEGHKVALLQIADKEKCYLFRLSKTGLTDGLTALLSNPEILKIGLSLRDDLSALRKRRNFEPKNCLDLQNLVRRLGIEDMSLQKLYANVFGQRISKKTRLTNWEAPELTENQQRYAATDAVACIRLYERLMALSASGNYELLIPDDETQQTPSTVQAASEKNDKTNH
;
A
#
# COMPACT_ATOMS: atom_id res chain seq x y z
N MET A 1 14.81 -8.96 -24.90
CA MET A 1 13.66 -8.38 -24.17
C MET A 1 13.99 -6.94 -23.85
N THR A 2 13.06 -6.00 -24.02
CA THR A 2 13.28 -4.59 -23.68
C THR A 2 13.25 -4.43 -22.15
N LYS A 3 14.28 -3.81 -21.58
CA LYS A 3 14.36 -3.54 -20.13
C LYS A 3 13.30 -2.51 -19.72
N GLN A 4 12.71 -2.67 -18.53
CA GLN A 4 11.83 -1.64 -17.99
C GLN A 4 12.68 -0.43 -17.56
N LYS A 5 12.32 0.76 -18.07
CA LYS A 5 12.93 2.01 -17.62
C LYS A 5 12.30 2.45 -16.31
N LEU A 6 13.13 2.73 -15.32
CA LEU A 6 12.78 3.31 -14.03
C LEU A 6 13.57 4.59 -13.84
N PHE A 7 12.99 5.59 -13.19
CA PHE A 7 13.69 6.81 -12.84
C PHE A 7 14.29 6.71 -11.44
N LYS A 8 15.50 7.24 -11.26
CA LYS A 8 16.07 7.50 -9.94
C LYS A 8 15.17 8.40 -9.11
N LYS A 9 14.56 9.40 -9.75
CA LYS A 9 13.63 10.37 -9.14
C LYS A 9 12.60 10.83 -10.15
N THR A 10 11.34 10.84 -9.77
CA THR A 10 10.23 11.35 -10.58
C THR A 10 9.93 12.82 -10.30
N ASN A 11 9.54 13.56 -11.33
CA ASN A 11 9.09 14.95 -11.21
C ASN A 11 7.55 15.04 -11.15
N LYS A 12 7.03 16.20 -10.74
CA LYS A 12 5.58 16.39 -10.51
C LYS A 12 4.78 16.40 -11.81
N ASP A 13 5.33 16.97 -12.87
CA ASP A 13 4.63 17.15 -14.15
C ASP A 13 4.43 15.79 -14.84
N PHE A 14 5.45 14.94 -14.80
CA PHE A 14 5.36 13.54 -15.18
C PHE A 14 4.23 12.85 -14.44
N ILE A 15 4.22 12.89 -13.11
CA ILE A 15 3.18 12.22 -12.31
C ILE A 15 1.80 12.78 -12.65
N ALA A 16 1.66 14.09 -12.87
CA ALA A 16 0.39 14.73 -13.22
C ALA A 16 -0.14 14.28 -14.58
N SER A 17 0.74 13.95 -15.52
CA SER A 17 0.40 13.48 -16.87
C SER A 17 -0.09 12.03 -16.94
N LEU A 18 0.16 11.23 -15.90
CA LEU A 18 -0.18 9.80 -15.89
C LEU A 18 -1.69 9.53 -15.70
N PRO A 19 -2.20 8.42 -16.26
CA PRO A 19 -3.55 7.95 -15.94
C PRO A 19 -3.68 7.62 -14.45
N ARG A 20 -4.87 7.86 -13.89
CA ARG A 20 -5.15 7.59 -12.47
C ARG A 20 -5.32 6.08 -12.26
N PHE A 21 -4.63 5.55 -11.26
CA PHE A 21 -4.94 4.25 -10.68
C PHE A 21 -5.87 4.43 -9.47
N LEU A 22 -6.91 3.62 -9.43
CA LEU A 22 -7.83 3.48 -8.31
C LEU A 22 -8.29 2.03 -8.32
N TYR A 23 -8.16 1.36 -7.18
CA TYR A 23 -8.62 -0.01 -7.05
C TYR A 23 -10.16 -0.08 -7.19
N ASP A 24 -10.61 -1.02 -8.01
CA ASP A 24 -12.01 -1.27 -8.36
C ASP A 24 -12.48 -2.70 -8.05
N GLY A 25 -11.61 -3.52 -7.46
CA GLY A 25 -11.95 -4.87 -7.01
C GLY A 25 -12.73 -4.90 -5.69
N PRO A 26 -12.98 -6.09 -5.13
CA PRO A 26 -13.82 -6.24 -3.94
C PRO A 26 -13.19 -5.58 -2.70
N ILE A 27 -14.05 -4.94 -1.92
CA ILE A 27 -13.71 -4.27 -0.65
C ILE A 27 -14.69 -4.76 0.42
N GLU A 28 -14.18 -5.19 1.56
CA GLU A 28 -14.98 -5.65 2.69
C GLU A 28 -14.74 -4.75 3.90
N ILE A 29 -15.81 -4.10 4.39
CA ILE A 29 -15.72 -3.23 5.57
C ILE A 29 -15.99 -4.07 6.81
N ILE A 30 -15.03 -4.07 7.74
CA ILE A 30 -15.10 -4.87 8.96
C ILE A 30 -15.22 -3.93 10.16
N ASP A 31 -16.43 -3.84 10.71
CA ASP A 31 -16.75 -2.88 11.76
C ASP A 31 -17.35 -3.46 13.05
N GLN A 32 -17.49 -4.79 13.08
CA GLN A 32 -17.84 -5.57 14.26
C GLN A 32 -16.66 -6.42 14.72
N LYS A 33 -16.50 -6.61 16.03
CA LYS A 33 -15.38 -7.38 16.61
C LYS A 33 -15.40 -8.84 16.17
N ASP A 34 -16.55 -9.50 16.19
CA ASP A 34 -16.67 -10.92 15.81
C ASP A 34 -16.38 -11.14 14.32
N ALA A 35 -16.81 -10.19 13.47
CA ALA A 35 -16.45 -10.19 12.06
C ALA A 35 -14.94 -9.98 11.85
N ALA A 36 -14.30 -9.15 12.67
CA ALA A 36 -12.85 -8.97 12.64
C ALA A 36 -12.10 -10.25 13.01
N GLU A 37 -12.50 -10.92 14.09
CA GLU A 37 -11.91 -12.21 14.48
C GLU A 37 -12.09 -13.27 13.39
N THR A 38 -13.30 -13.42 12.87
CA THR A 38 -13.61 -14.39 11.80
C THR A 38 -12.81 -14.12 10.53
N THR A 39 -12.69 -12.86 10.12
CA THR A 39 -11.94 -12.46 8.93
C THR A 39 -10.45 -12.73 9.11
N VAL A 40 -9.90 -12.41 10.28
CA VAL A 40 -8.50 -12.70 10.58
C VAL A 40 -8.21 -14.19 10.56
N GLN A 41 -9.09 -15.04 11.11
CA GLN A 41 -8.90 -16.49 11.03
C GLN A 41 -8.82 -16.98 9.59
N LYS A 42 -9.65 -16.46 8.69
CA LYS A 42 -9.57 -16.78 7.26
C LYS A 42 -8.25 -16.33 6.63
N LEU A 43 -7.79 -15.11 6.94
CA LEU A 43 -6.50 -14.59 6.46
C LEU A 43 -5.32 -15.43 6.96
N LEU A 44 -5.36 -15.85 8.23
CA LEU A 44 -4.35 -16.73 8.82
C LEU A 44 -4.31 -18.10 8.14
N GLN A 45 -5.48 -18.66 7.80
CA GLN A 45 -5.59 -19.95 7.11
C GLN A 45 -5.17 -19.87 5.64
N ALA A 46 -5.53 -18.78 4.95
CA ALA A 46 -5.14 -18.57 3.55
C ALA A 46 -3.63 -18.35 3.40
N GLY A 47 -3.00 -17.67 4.37
CA GLY A 47 -1.57 -17.37 4.35
C GLY A 47 -1.18 -16.41 3.23
N GLY A 48 0.07 -16.52 2.77
CA GLY A 48 0.61 -15.69 1.69
C GLY A 48 1.08 -14.31 2.14
N ILE A 49 1.02 -13.36 1.20
CA ILE A 49 1.46 -11.97 1.42
C ILE A 49 0.25 -11.06 1.61
N LEU A 50 0.38 -10.07 2.49
CA LEU A 50 -0.66 -9.10 2.76
C LEU A 50 -0.15 -7.67 2.54
N GLY A 51 -0.91 -6.87 1.81
CA GLY A 51 -0.73 -5.42 1.74
C GLY A 51 -1.26 -4.78 3.02
N PHE A 52 -0.54 -3.79 3.53
CA PHE A 52 -0.84 -3.13 4.80
C PHE A 52 -0.73 -1.61 4.63
N ASP A 53 -1.68 -0.88 5.19
CA ASP A 53 -1.56 0.57 5.43
C ASP A 53 -2.37 0.97 6.68
N THR A 54 -2.29 2.23 7.10
CA THR A 54 -3.19 2.78 8.11
C THR A 54 -3.68 4.19 7.82
N GLU A 55 -4.84 4.55 8.38
CA GLU A 55 -5.38 5.91 8.28
C GLU A 55 -5.82 6.45 9.64
N THR A 56 -5.56 7.75 9.86
CA THR A 56 -5.82 8.45 11.12
C THR A 56 -6.54 9.76 10.84
N ARG A 57 -7.50 10.14 11.71
CA ARG A 57 -8.13 11.46 11.61
C ARG A 57 -7.08 12.56 11.73
N PRO A 58 -7.04 13.56 10.83
CA PRO A 58 -6.09 14.65 10.93
C PRO A 58 -6.37 15.49 12.19
N SER A 59 -5.30 15.99 12.81
CA SER A 59 -5.37 17.00 13.87
C SER A 59 -4.80 18.31 13.35
N PHE A 60 -5.53 19.40 13.55
CA PHE A 60 -5.11 20.75 13.15
C PHE A 60 -4.63 21.59 14.35
N LYS A 61 -4.62 21.00 15.55
CA LYS A 61 -4.13 21.63 16.79
C LYS A 61 -2.79 21.02 17.18
N ARG A 62 -1.81 21.88 17.48
CA ARG A 62 -0.46 21.46 17.88
C ARG A 62 -0.54 20.72 19.22
N GLY A 63 -0.06 19.47 19.25
CA GLY A 63 -0.02 18.63 20.45
C GLY A 63 -1.18 17.62 20.59
N GLU A 64 -2.22 17.72 19.76
CA GLU A 64 -3.30 16.72 19.72
C GLU A 64 -3.02 15.66 18.64
N GLY A 65 -3.15 14.38 18.99
CA GLY A 65 -3.00 13.26 18.06
C GLY A 65 -4.14 12.25 18.21
N HIS A 66 -4.63 11.75 17.08
CA HIS A 66 -5.66 10.71 17.04
C HIS A 66 -5.04 9.32 16.98
N LYS A 67 -5.76 8.32 17.50
CA LYS A 67 -5.38 6.91 17.35
C LYS A 67 -5.76 6.46 15.93
N VAL A 68 -5.04 5.50 15.37
CA VAL A 68 -5.28 4.94 14.01
C VAL A 68 -6.74 4.54 13.82
N ALA A 69 -7.51 5.20 12.95
CA ALA A 69 -8.95 4.95 12.85
C ALA A 69 -9.29 3.74 11.96
N LEU A 70 -8.42 3.44 10.99
CA LEU A 70 -8.62 2.40 10.00
C LEU A 70 -7.29 1.65 9.76
N LEU A 71 -7.39 0.33 9.66
CA LEU A 71 -6.31 -0.56 9.23
C LEU A 71 -6.77 -1.22 7.93
N GLN A 72 -5.96 -1.08 6.88
CA GLN A 72 -6.19 -1.74 5.60
C GLN A 72 -5.34 -2.99 5.52
N ILE A 73 -5.97 -4.11 5.17
CA ILE A 73 -5.28 -5.35 4.83
C ILE A 73 -5.75 -5.77 3.45
N ALA A 74 -4.84 -5.97 2.50
CA ALA A 74 -5.17 -6.54 1.20
C ALA A 74 -4.56 -7.92 1.08
N ASP A 75 -5.31 -8.88 0.53
CA ASP A 75 -4.74 -10.10 -0.06
C ASP A 75 -4.73 -9.96 -1.59
N LYS A 76 -4.56 -11.07 -2.32
CA LYS A 76 -4.58 -11.05 -3.79
C LYS A 76 -5.98 -10.85 -4.39
N GLU A 77 -7.03 -11.12 -3.63
CA GLU A 77 -8.41 -11.14 -4.11
C GLU A 77 -9.17 -9.86 -3.77
N LYS A 78 -8.93 -9.31 -2.56
CA LYS A 78 -9.70 -8.18 -2.04
C LYS A 78 -8.97 -7.40 -0.96
N CYS A 79 -9.56 -6.26 -0.60
CA CYS A 79 -9.10 -5.45 0.53
C CYS A 79 -10.14 -5.41 1.66
N TYR A 80 -9.66 -5.63 2.88
CA TYR A 80 -10.42 -5.55 4.13
C TYR A 80 -10.10 -4.22 4.83
N LEU A 81 -11.16 -3.48 5.18
CA LEU A 81 -11.08 -2.21 5.87
C LEU A 81 -11.53 -2.40 7.32
N PHE A 82 -10.58 -2.69 8.22
CA PHE A 82 -10.85 -2.86 9.64
C PHE A 82 -11.04 -1.49 10.32
N ARG A 83 -12.28 -1.20 10.75
CA ARG A 83 -12.67 0.04 11.42
C ARG A 83 -12.22 0.04 12.88
N LEU A 84 -10.93 0.27 13.13
CA LEU A 84 -10.35 0.28 14.49
C LEU A 84 -10.94 1.36 15.42
N SER A 85 -11.57 2.39 14.88
CA SER A 85 -12.36 3.35 15.67
C SER A 85 -13.61 2.74 16.30
N LYS A 86 -14.14 1.66 15.72
CA LYS A 86 -15.32 0.91 16.20
C LYS A 86 -14.93 -0.36 16.95
N THR A 87 -14.03 -1.15 16.39
CA THR A 87 -13.67 -2.48 16.93
C THR A 87 -12.49 -2.46 17.90
N GLY A 88 -11.65 -1.42 17.83
CA GLY A 88 -10.33 -1.43 18.46
C GLY A 88 -9.35 -2.36 17.73
N LEU A 89 -8.15 -2.53 18.29
CA LEU A 89 -7.18 -3.51 17.78
C LEU A 89 -7.43 -4.85 18.48
N THR A 90 -8.18 -5.74 17.83
CA THR A 90 -8.64 -7.01 18.41
C THR A 90 -7.50 -8.02 18.58
N ASP A 91 -7.76 -9.12 19.30
CA ASP A 91 -6.78 -10.17 19.57
C ASP A 91 -6.31 -10.80 18.25
N GLY A 92 -7.25 -11.15 17.37
CA GLY A 92 -6.94 -11.67 16.05
C GLY A 92 -6.03 -10.71 15.27
N LEU A 93 -6.38 -9.41 15.19
CA LEU A 93 -5.54 -8.45 14.48
C LEU A 93 -4.12 -8.36 15.04
N THR A 94 -3.95 -8.41 16.37
CA THR A 94 -2.60 -8.48 16.96
C THR A 94 -1.89 -9.78 16.59
N ALA A 95 -2.57 -10.92 16.60
CA ALA A 95 -2.01 -12.20 16.18
C ALA A 95 -1.57 -12.19 14.70
N LEU A 96 -2.37 -11.62 13.80
CA LEU A 96 -2.04 -11.48 12.38
C LEU A 96 -0.76 -10.64 12.17
N LEU A 97 -0.70 -9.48 12.82
CA LEU A 97 0.43 -8.56 12.73
C LEU A 97 1.71 -9.13 13.37
N SER A 98 1.56 -9.98 14.38
CA SER A 98 2.66 -10.68 15.07
C SER A 98 3.01 -12.05 14.48
N ASN A 99 2.29 -12.52 13.45
CA ASN A 99 2.56 -13.83 12.85
C ASN A 99 3.84 -13.79 11.98
N PRO A 100 4.88 -14.61 12.27
CA PRO A 100 6.11 -14.64 11.47
C PRO A 100 5.93 -15.27 10.08
N GLU A 101 4.93 -16.12 9.88
CA GLU A 101 4.70 -16.85 8.62
C GLU A 101 4.02 -15.99 7.54
N ILE A 102 3.40 -14.88 7.94
CA ILE A 102 2.67 -14.00 7.03
C ILE A 102 3.50 -12.75 6.77
N LEU A 103 3.84 -12.51 5.51
CA LEU A 103 4.56 -11.32 5.09
C LEU A 103 3.59 -10.13 4.96
N LYS A 104 3.81 -9.09 5.77
CA LYS A 104 3.06 -7.83 5.67
C LYS A 104 3.89 -6.81 4.91
N ILE A 105 3.35 -6.27 3.83
CA ILE A 105 4.03 -5.35 2.93
C ILE A 105 3.34 -4.00 3.03
N GLY A 106 4.10 -2.95 3.29
CA GLY A 106 3.60 -1.59 3.17
C GLY A 106 4.71 -0.61 2.89
N LEU A 107 4.43 0.68 3.06
CA LEU A 107 5.37 1.74 2.77
C LEU A 107 5.47 2.68 3.96
N SER A 108 6.69 2.89 4.49
CA SER A 108 6.90 3.71 5.70
C SER A 108 6.29 3.11 6.97
N LEU A 109 6.24 1.78 7.04
CA LEU A 109 5.56 0.98 8.06
C LEU A 109 5.93 1.30 9.51
N ARG A 110 7.14 1.83 9.74
CA ARG A 110 7.63 2.12 11.09
C ARG A 110 6.66 3.02 11.85
N ASP A 111 6.15 4.05 11.19
CA ASP A 111 5.30 5.05 11.83
C ASP A 111 3.88 4.48 12.05
N ASP A 112 3.35 3.70 11.10
CA ASP A 112 2.08 2.97 11.22
C ASP A 112 2.09 1.97 12.38
N LEU A 113 3.11 1.11 12.45
CA LEU A 113 3.27 0.12 13.51
C LEU A 113 3.47 0.80 14.86
N SER A 114 4.21 1.91 14.91
CA SER A 114 4.33 2.72 16.13
C SER A 114 2.99 3.32 16.54
N ALA A 115 2.15 3.75 15.61
CA ALA A 115 0.83 4.30 15.90
C ALA A 115 -0.16 3.22 16.36
N LEU A 116 -0.13 2.03 15.75
CA LEU A 116 -0.94 0.89 16.18
C LEU A 116 -0.57 0.41 17.58
N ARG A 117 0.72 0.38 17.95
CA ARG A 117 1.16 0.00 19.31
C ARG A 117 0.63 0.93 20.41
N LYS A 118 0.29 2.19 20.08
CA LYS A 118 -0.40 3.10 21.01
C LYS A 118 -1.85 2.70 21.30
N ARG A 119 -2.46 1.86 20.45
CA ARG A 119 -3.79 1.29 20.72
C ARG A 119 -3.70 0.08 21.64
N ARG A 120 -2.76 -0.80 21.35
CA ARG A 120 -2.51 -2.05 22.09
C ARG A 120 -1.10 -2.52 21.79
N ASN A 121 -0.39 -2.98 22.82
CA ASN A 121 0.96 -3.50 22.64
C ASN A 121 0.94 -4.83 21.87
N PHE A 122 1.81 -4.97 20.88
CA PHE A 122 2.08 -6.19 20.13
C PHE A 122 3.47 -6.06 19.49
N GLU A 123 4.02 -7.19 19.05
CA GLU A 123 5.34 -7.24 18.42
C GLU A 123 5.18 -7.56 16.93
N PRO A 124 5.37 -6.59 16.01
CA PRO A 124 5.25 -6.85 14.58
C PRO A 124 6.30 -7.85 14.11
N LYS A 125 5.90 -8.87 13.36
CA LYS A 125 6.81 -9.85 12.75
C LYS A 125 6.64 -9.89 11.24
N ASN A 126 7.69 -10.22 10.51
CA ASN A 126 7.68 -10.38 9.05
C ASN A 126 7.00 -9.21 8.30
N CYS A 127 7.41 -7.98 8.64
CA CYS A 127 6.96 -6.76 7.97
C CYS A 127 8.06 -6.27 7.00
N LEU A 128 7.70 -6.05 5.74
CA LEU A 128 8.58 -5.50 4.72
C LEU A 128 8.15 -4.09 4.35
N ASP A 129 9.05 -3.13 4.60
CA ASP A 129 8.90 -1.76 4.14
C ASP A 129 9.47 -1.63 2.73
N LEU A 130 8.61 -1.28 1.77
CA LEU A 130 8.96 -1.09 0.37
C LEU A 130 10.06 -0.04 0.16
N GLN A 131 10.20 0.94 1.07
CA GLN A 131 11.29 1.91 0.99
C GLN A 131 12.67 1.25 1.06
N ASN A 132 12.79 0.13 1.77
CA ASN A 132 14.07 -0.60 1.86
C ASN A 132 14.38 -1.35 0.56
N LEU A 133 13.36 -1.82 -0.16
CA LEU A 133 13.52 -2.51 -1.44
C LEU A 133 13.92 -1.54 -2.55
N VAL A 134 13.22 -0.41 -2.68
CA VAL A 134 13.46 0.57 -3.76
C VAL A 134 14.82 1.24 -3.65
N ARG A 135 15.34 1.45 -2.42
CA ARG A 135 16.72 1.95 -2.21
C ARG A 135 17.77 1.02 -2.80
N ARG A 136 17.58 -0.30 -2.70
CA ARG A 136 18.50 -1.30 -3.28
C ARG A 136 18.53 -1.27 -4.80
N LEU A 137 17.43 -0.83 -5.43
CA LEU A 137 17.33 -0.63 -6.88
C LEU A 137 17.84 0.76 -7.33
N GLY A 138 18.32 1.59 -6.40
CA GLY A 138 18.83 2.93 -6.67
C GLY A 138 17.76 4.01 -6.80
N ILE A 139 16.49 3.72 -6.48
CA ILE A 139 15.39 4.69 -6.51
C ILE A 139 15.41 5.54 -5.23
N GLU A 140 15.34 6.87 -5.38
CA GLU A 140 15.35 7.83 -4.29
C GLU A 140 13.94 8.29 -3.86
N ASP A 141 12.92 8.00 -4.67
CA ASP A 141 11.54 8.30 -4.30
C ASP A 141 11.04 7.37 -3.19
N MET A 142 10.33 7.96 -2.21
CA MET A 142 9.91 7.27 -0.98
C MET A 142 8.39 7.27 -0.75
N SER A 143 7.61 7.90 -1.64
CA SER A 143 6.15 8.00 -1.48
C SER A 143 5.43 7.07 -2.43
N LEU A 144 4.29 6.51 -2.00
CA LEU A 144 3.54 5.50 -2.74
C LEU A 144 3.18 5.98 -4.15
N GLN A 145 2.62 7.19 -4.26
CA GLN A 145 2.29 7.82 -5.54
C GLN A 145 3.48 7.87 -6.52
N LYS A 146 4.67 8.20 -6.01
CA LYS A 146 5.87 8.34 -6.85
C LYS A 146 6.41 6.99 -7.28
N LEU A 147 6.46 6.03 -6.35
CA LEU A 147 6.87 4.66 -6.64
C LEU A 147 5.91 4.01 -7.64
N TYR A 148 4.61 4.16 -7.44
CA TYR A 148 3.61 3.63 -8.35
C TYR A 148 3.66 4.29 -9.73
N ALA A 149 3.87 5.61 -9.79
CA ALA A 149 4.11 6.32 -11.05
C ALA A 149 5.35 5.80 -11.79
N ASN A 150 6.44 5.58 -11.07
CA ASN A 150 7.70 5.11 -11.63
C ASN A 150 7.63 3.66 -12.12
N VAL A 151 6.94 2.79 -11.37
CA VAL A 151 6.91 1.34 -11.66
C VAL A 151 5.79 0.96 -12.62
N PHE A 152 4.64 1.64 -12.57
CA PHE A 152 3.45 1.28 -13.34
C PHE A 152 3.00 2.35 -14.34
N GLY A 153 3.62 3.54 -14.36
CA GLY A 153 3.16 4.62 -15.24
C GLY A 153 1.74 5.09 -14.90
N GLN A 154 1.32 4.97 -13.64
CA GLN A 154 0.00 5.37 -13.17
C GLN A 154 0.12 6.21 -11.90
N ARG A 155 -0.78 7.18 -11.71
CA ARG A 155 -0.78 8.05 -10.52
C ARG A 155 -1.85 7.65 -9.51
N ILE A 156 -1.47 7.61 -8.23
CA ILE A 156 -2.39 7.50 -7.08
C ILE A 156 -2.69 8.91 -6.54
N SER A 157 -3.95 9.19 -6.19
CA SER A 157 -4.39 10.49 -5.66
C SER A 157 -4.23 10.54 -4.15
N LYS A 158 -3.67 11.62 -3.58
CA LYS A 158 -3.50 11.82 -2.13
C LYS A 158 -4.64 12.60 -1.45
N LYS A 159 -5.68 12.99 -2.20
CA LYS A 159 -6.71 13.92 -1.73
C LYS A 159 -7.51 13.38 -0.52
N THR A 160 -7.77 12.08 -0.48
CA THR A 160 -8.65 11.45 0.52
C THR A 160 -7.96 11.22 1.86
N ARG A 161 -6.63 11.26 1.91
CA ARG A 161 -5.82 11.04 3.12
C ARG A 161 -6.20 11.98 4.28
N LEU A 162 -6.52 13.23 3.96
CA LEU A 162 -6.84 14.28 4.94
C LEU A 162 -8.34 14.39 5.21
N THR A 163 -9.03 13.25 5.35
CA THR A 163 -10.47 13.19 5.64
C THR A 163 -10.76 12.65 7.05
N ASN A 164 -12.01 12.74 7.50
CA ASN A 164 -12.40 12.18 8.79
C ASN A 164 -12.56 10.65 8.70
N TRP A 165 -11.51 9.92 9.05
CA TRP A 165 -11.51 8.46 9.11
C TRP A 165 -12.29 7.87 10.29
N GLU A 166 -12.72 8.68 11.25
CA GLU A 166 -13.57 8.27 12.37
C GLU A 166 -15.07 8.46 12.09
N ALA A 167 -15.45 8.90 10.88
CA ALA A 167 -16.85 9.07 10.50
C ALA A 167 -17.68 7.78 10.75
N PRO A 168 -18.98 7.89 11.09
CA PRO A 168 -19.82 6.70 11.35
C PRO A 168 -19.78 5.68 10.21
N GLU A 169 -19.72 6.18 8.97
CA GLU A 169 -19.61 5.41 7.73
C GLU A 169 -18.46 5.94 6.87
N LEU A 170 -17.85 5.05 6.09
CA LEU A 170 -16.85 5.43 5.10
C LEU A 170 -17.54 5.72 3.77
N THR A 171 -17.25 6.86 3.17
CA THR A 171 -17.68 7.14 1.78
C THR A 171 -17.02 6.17 0.80
N GLU A 172 -17.64 5.92 -0.35
CA GLU A 172 -17.06 5.08 -1.39
C GLU A 172 -15.65 5.55 -1.80
N ASN A 173 -15.44 6.87 -1.87
CA ASN A 173 -14.14 7.46 -2.15
C ASN A 173 -13.09 7.13 -1.09
N GLN A 174 -13.45 7.12 0.19
CA GLN A 174 -12.57 6.69 1.29
C GLN A 174 -12.25 5.21 1.19
N GLN A 175 -13.25 4.37 0.91
CA GLN A 175 -13.07 2.93 0.78
C GLN A 175 -12.10 2.59 -0.37
N ARG A 176 -12.37 3.11 -1.57
CA ARG A 176 -11.51 2.86 -2.74
C ARG A 176 -10.10 3.41 -2.57
N TYR A 177 -9.95 4.60 -1.98
CA TYR A 177 -8.63 5.16 -1.68
C TYR A 177 -7.84 4.26 -0.71
N ALA A 178 -8.45 3.90 0.42
CA ALA A 178 -7.81 3.06 1.43
C ALA A 178 -7.42 1.69 0.85
N ALA A 179 -8.32 1.07 0.08
CA ALA A 179 -8.02 -0.19 -0.60
C ALA A 179 -6.89 -0.06 -1.62
N THR A 180 -6.85 1.07 -2.36
CA THR A 180 -5.79 1.34 -3.34
C THR A 180 -4.42 1.35 -2.67
N ASP A 181 -4.28 1.95 -1.49
CA ASP A 181 -2.96 2.09 -0.85
C ASP A 181 -2.39 0.72 -0.41
N ALA A 182 -3.21 -0.14 0.18
CA ALA A 182 -2.79 -1.50 0.57
C ALA A 182 -2.53 -2.41 -0.65
N VAL A 183 -3.41 -2.38 -1.67
CA VAL A 183 -3.24 -3.20 -2.90
C VAL A 183 -2.02 -2.74 -3.70
N ALA A 184 -1.77 -1.43 -3.79
CA ALA A 184 -0.60 -0.89 -4.47
C ALA A 184 0.70 -1.39 -3.84
N CYS A 185 0.73 -1.63 -2.53
CA CYS A 185 1.91 -2.18 -1.85
C CYS A 185 2.23 -3.61 -2.32
N ILE A 186 1.21 -4.47 -2.47
CA ILE A 186 1.40 -5.84 -3.02
C ILE A 186 1.94 -5.77 -4.45
N ARG A 187 1.26 -5.00 -5.31
CA ARG A 187 1.66 -4.85 -6.72
C ARG A 187 3.09 -4.35 -6.86
N LEU A 188 3.46 -3.34 -6.07
CA LEU A 188 4.83 -2.82 -6.03
C LEU A 188 5.82 -3.88 -5.60
N TYR A 189 5.54 -4.61 -4.51
CA TYR A 189 6.43 -5.66 -4.04
C TYR A 189 6.68 -6.73 -5.11
N GLU A 190 5.63 -7.29 -5.69
CA GLU A 190 5.73 -8.35 -6.70
C GLU A 190 6.52 -7.86 -7.91
N ARG A 191 6.24 -6.64 -8.40
CA ARG A 191 6.96 -6.09 -9.55
C ARG A 191 8.43 -5.79 -9.24
N LEU A 192 8.71 -5.18 -8.10
CA LEU A 192 10.08 -4.83 -7.70
C LEU A 192 10.93 -6.08 -7.45
N MET A 193 10.35 -7.12 -6.85
CA MET A 193 11.01 -8.42 -6.68
C MET A 193 11.33 -9.07 -8.04
N ALA A 194 10.37 -9.07 -8.97
CA ALA A 194 10.59 -9.60 -10.32
C ALA A 194 11.69 -8.85 -11.08
N LEU A 195 11.72 -7.51 -11.00
CA LEU A 195 12.78 -6.69 -11.61
C LEU A 195 14.14 -6.91 -10.95
N SER A 196 14.18 -7.01 -9.62
CA SER A 196 15.40 -7.27 -8.88
C SER A 196 15.99 -8.65 -9.19
N ALA A 197 15.14 -9.68 -9.31
CA ALA A 197 15.59 -11.05 -9.58
C ALA A 197 16.09 -11.21 -11.02
N SER A 198 15.42 -10.57 -11.98
CA SER A 198 15.76 -10.69 -13.41
C SER A 198 16.84 -9.72 -13.89
N GLY A 199 17.10 -8.64 -13.15
CA GLY A 199 17.90 -7.52 -13.64
C GLY A 199 17.30 -6.82 -14.87
N ASN A 200 16.01 -7.06 -15.16
CA ASN A 200 15.34 -6.57 -16.36
C ASN A 200 14.83 -5.13 -16.21
N TYR A 201 15.69 -4.25 -15.70
CA TYR A 201 15.43 -2.83 -15.58
C TYR A 201 16.66 -1.99 -15.94
N GLU A 202 16.40 -0.74 -16.28
CA GLU A 202 17.40 0.30 -16.49
C GLU A 202 17.03 1.49 -15.61
N LEU A 203 17.96 1.94 -14.76
CA LEU A 203 17.77 3.09 -13.90
C LEU A 203 18.26 4.35 -14.61
N LEU A 204 17.32 5.21 -14.97
CA LEU A 204 17.57 6.50 -15.60
C LEU A 204 17.81 7.57 -14.53
N ILE A 205 18.85 8.38 -14.74
CA ILE A 205 19.12 9.57 -13.93
C ILE A 205 18.56 10.75 -14.72
N PRO A 206 17.46 11.37 -14.28
CA PRO A 206 16.95 12.56 -14.96
C PRO A 206 17.93 13.72 -14.79
N ASP A 207 18.36 14.31 -15.90
CA ASP A 207 18.94 15.63 -16.00
C ASP A 207 17.88 16.65 -16.48
N ASP A 208 18.25 17.93 -16.55
CA ASP A 208 17.33 19.01 -16.97
C ASP A 208 16.79 18.82 -18.40
N GLU A 209 17.42 17.96 -19.22
CA GLU A 209 17.00 17.66 -20.59
C GLU A 209 16.14 16.38 -20.69
N THR A 210 16.12 15.52 -19.66
CA THR A 210 15.37 14.26 -19.73
C THR A 210 13.87 14.49 -19.53
N GLN A 211 13.13 14.56 -20.64
CA GLN A 211 11.67 14.61 -20.59
C GLN A 211 11.11 13.30 -20.04
N GLN A 212 10.68 13.32 -18.78
CA GLN A 212 9.90 12.24 -18.19
C GLN A 212 8.50 12.23 -18.81
N THR A 213 8.26 11.29 -19.71
CA THR A 213 6.98 11.16 -20.44
C THR A 213 6.31 9.82 -20.12
N PRO A 214 4.98 9.71 -20.23
CA PRO A 214 4.26 8.45 -20.03
C PRO A 214 4.79 7.30 -20.89
N SER A 215 5.29 7.58 -22.10
CA SER A 215 5.90 6.59 -23.00
C SER A 215 7.25 6.07 -22.53
N THR A 216 7.92 6.77 -21.60
CA THR A 216 9.22 6.36 -21.05
C THR A 216 9.08 5.20 -20.07
N VAL A 217 8.02 5.20 -19.26
CA VAL A 217 7.68 4.06 -18.40
C VAL A 217 6.85 3.08 -19.22
N GLN A 218 7.52 2.23 -20.01
CA GLN A 218 6.86 1.06 -20.59
C GLN A 218 6.46 0.14 -19.43
N ALA A 219 5.24 0.30 -18.92
CA ALA A 219 4.63 -0.70 -18.07
C ALA A 219 4.68 -2.02 -18.84
N ALA A 220 5.19 -3.09 -18.20
CA ALA A 220 4.83 -4.42 -18.67
C ALA A 220 3.29 -4.46 -18.60
N SER A 221 2.65 -4.70 -19.74
CA SER A 221 1.20 -4.83 -19.82
C SER A 221 0.70 -5.74 -18.70
N GLU A 222 -0.42 -5.40 -18.04
CA GLU A 222 -1.14 -6.24 -17.06
C GLU A 222 -1.60 -7.60 -17.64
N LYS A 223 -1.24 -7.93 -18.89
CA LYS A 223 -1.46 -9.23 -19.52
C LYS A 223 -0.43 -10.24 -19.02
N ASN A 224 -0.63 -10.78 -17.81
CA ASN A 224 -0.10 -12.12 -17.47
C ASN A 224 -0.81 -12.81 -16.29
N ASP A 225 -2.09 -12.51 -16.03
CA ASP A 225 -2.88 -13.24 -15.01
C ASP A 225 -4.27 -13.70 -15.52
N LYS A 226 -4.35 -14.04 -16.82
CA LYS A 226 -5.47 -14.81 -17.37
C LYS A 226 -4.94 -16.08 -18.00
N THR A 227 -4.62 -17.08 -17.18
CA THR A 227 -4.47 -18.54 -17.46
C THR A 227 -3.94 -19.15 -16.16
N ASN A 228 -4.71 -19.87 -15.36
CA ASN A 228 -5.37 -21.12 -15.70
C ASN A 228 -6.71 -21.28 -14.95
N HIS A 229 -7.72 -21.71 -15.70
CA HIS A 229 -8.83 -22.51 -15.17
C HIS A 229 -8.32 -23.89 -14.73
#